data_AF-A0A851ZZR7-F1
#
_entry.id   AF-A0A851ZZR7-F1
#
_cell.length_a   1.000
_cell.length_b   1.000
_cell.length_c   1.000
_cell.angle_alpha   90.00
_cell.angle_beta   90.00
_cell.angle_gamma   90.00
#
_symmetry.space_group_name_H-M   'P 1'
#
loop_
_entity.id
_entity.type
_entity.pdbx_description
1 polymer ?
#
loop_
_entity_poly.entity_id
_entity_poly.type
_entity_poly.pdbx_seq_one_letter_code
_entity_poly.pdbx_strand_id
1 'polypeptide(L)'
;LPPLKLVHSFCAMKADEGPCKAIHIRYFFSIKSRKCEVFEYGGCHGNENNFPTLEECQEKCVPKGQYPFSHPPTKSSFAAPDFCFHAQEPGVCRGYFTRYFYNKETKSCETFKYGGCLGNQNNFRSLEECQNTCQDNCELMFLITYSGFEQGQQVPITADCQSLDCCLTLFYLVLPEPPAFPSLCMTPMDRGLCRAKELRFFYNFSTGRCHPFSYSGCGGNENNFISRKWCLRICKK
;
A
#
# COMPACT_ATOMS: atom_id res chain seq x y z
N LEU A 1 -13.49 18.17 19.59
CA LEU A 1 -12.88 17.62 18.35
C LEU A 1 -12.45 18.78 17.46
N PRO A 2 -11.30 18.72 16.78
CA PRO A 2 -10.91 19.72 15.79
C PRO A 2 -11.89 19.73 14.60
N PRO A 3 -12.08 20.89 13.92
CA PRO A 3 -12.98 21.00 12.78
C PRO A 3 -12.55 20.04 11.66
N LEU A 4 -13.52 19.39 11.02
CA LEU A 4 -13.26 18.42 9.95
C LEU A 4 -12.99 19.17 8.63
N LYS A 5 -11.71 19.33 8.27
CA LYS A 5 -11.33 19.82 6.95
C LYS A 5 -11.43 18.67 5.94
N LEU A 6 -12.57 18.60 5.25
CA LEU A 6 -12.80 17.63 4.18
C LEU A 6 -11.88 17.88 2.98
N VAL A 7 -11.51 16.82 2.28
CA VAL A 7 -10.71 16.88 1.04
C VAL A 7 -11.59 17.35 -0.13
N HIS A 8 -12.81 16.82 -0.22
CA HIS A 8 -13.81 17.18 -1.22
C HIS A 8 -15.14 17.55 -0.55
N SER A 9 -15.91 18.45 -1.16
CA SER A 9 -17.19 18.92 -0.63
C SER A 9 -18.29 17.84 -0.67
N PHE A 10 -18.28 16.93 -1.66
CA PHE A 10 -19.25 15.83 -1.74
C PHE A 10 -19.21 14.90 -0.52
N CYS A 11 -18.05 14.76 0.14
CA CYS A 11 -17.92 14.00 1.38
C CYS A 11 -18.75 14.56 2.56
N ALA A 12 -19.35 15.75 2.43
CA ALA A 12 -20.31 16.30 3.40
C ALA A 12 -21.77 15.85 3.14
N MET A 13 -22.06 15.29 1.96
CA MET A 13 -23.40 14.84 1.58
C MET A 13 -23.80 13.60 2.39
N LYS A 14 -25.09 13.37 2.56
CA LYS A 14 -25.60 12.13 3.17
C LYS A 14 -25.54 10.99 2.16
N ALA A 15 -25.54 9.75 2.65
CA ALA A 15 -26.00 8.61 1.86
C ALA A 15 -27.37 8.94 1.24
N ASP A 16 -27.53 8.58 -0.04
CA ASP A 16 -28.75 8.79 -0.81
C ASP A 16 -29.03 7.52 -1.60
N GLU A 17 -30.11 6.84 -1.20
CA GLU A 17 -30.55 5.56 -1.75
C GLU A 17 -31.13 5.74 -3.17
N GLY A 18 -31.60 6.94 -3.51
CA GLY A 18 -32.32 7.20 -4.76
C GLY A 18 -33.72 6.57 -4.81
N PRO A 19 -34.46 6.73 -5.94
CA PRO A 19 -35.83 6.25 -6.07
C PRO A 19 -35.96 4.80 -6.59
N CYS A 20 -34.87 4.20 -7.06
CA CYS A 20 -34.85 2.80 -7.51
C CYS A 20 -34.79 1.82 -6.33
N LYS A 21 -35.07 0.53 -6.58
CA LYS A 21 -35.25 -0.51 -5.55
C LYS A 21 -34.36 -1.74 -5.74
N ALA A 22 -33.24 -1.61 -6.43
CA ALA A 22 -32.19 -2.62 -6.40
C ALA A 22 -31.36 -2.47 -5.11
N ILE A 23 -30.79 -3.54 -4.58
CA ILE A 23 -29.96 -3.48 -3.38
C ILE A 23 -28.50 -3.56 -3.81
N HIS A 24 -27.87 -2.40 -4.00
CA HIS A 24 -26.42 -2.31 -4.19
C HIS A 24 -25.76 -1.88 -2.88
N ILE A 25 -24.96 -2.78 -2.30
CA ILE A 25 -24.11 -2.43 -1.16
C ILE A 25 -23.07 -1.41 -1.64
N ARG A 26 -23.04 -0.25 -0.99
CA ARG A 26 -22.18 0.90 -1.32
C ARG A 26 -21.62 1.53 -0.06
N TYR A 27 -20.58 2.34 -0.22
CA TYR A 27 -19.93 3.06 0.87
C TYR A 27 -20.12 4.57 0.72
N PHE A 28 -20.30 5.27 1.84
CA PHE A 28 -20.35 6.73 1.91
C PHE A 28 -19.50 7.22 3.08
N PHE A 29 -18.92 8.41 2.99
CA PHE A 29 -18.24 9.02 4.12
C PHE A 29 -19.23 9.69 5.06
N SER A 30 -19.23 9.24 6.32
CA SER A 30 -20.13 9.70 7.38
C SER A 30 -19.43 10.76 8.23
N ILE A 31 -19.79 12.04 8.04
CA ILE A 31 -19.22 13.16 8.82
C ILE A 31 -19.44 13.05 10.34
N LYS A 32 -20.39 12.22 10.78
CA LYS A 32 -20.71 11.98 12.20
C LYS A 32 -19.65 11.11 12.88
N SER A 33 -19.32 9.96 12.29
CA SER A 33 -18.32 9.02 12.80
C SER A 33 -16.91 9.29 12.27
N ARG A 34 -16.79 10.12 11.23
CA ARG A 34 -15.58 10.42 10.45
C ARG A 34 -15.00 9.18 9.75
N LYS A 35 -15.88 8.26 9.33
CA LYS A 35 -15.52 6.98 8.71
C LYS A 35 -16.32 6.76 7.43
N CYS A 36 -15.80 5.89 6.57
CA CYS A 36 -16.59 5.29 5.50
C CYS A 36 -17.50 4.22 6.09
N GLU A 37 -18.80 4.37 5.86
CA GLU A 37 -19.88 3.51 6.35
C GLU A 37 -20.63 2.90 5.18
N VAL A 38 -21.24 1.73 5.39
CA VAL A 38 -22.01 1.00 4.37
C VAL A 38 -23.46 1.48 4.33
N PHE A 39 -24.04 1.56 3.12
CA PHE A 39 -25.47 1.81 2.90
C PHE A 39 -26.01 0.98 1.70
N GLU A 40 -27.34 0.90 1.60
CA GLU A 40 -28.01 0.29 0.46
C GLU A 40 -28.36 1.38 -0.57
N TYR A 41 -27.79 1.28 -1.77
CA TYR A 41 -28.09 2.17 -2.89
C TYR A 41 -29.08 1.51 -3.84
N GLY A 42 -30.18 2.20 -4.13
CA GLY A 42 -31.32 1.77 -4.95
C GLY A 42 -30.98 1.48 -6.42
N GLY A 43 -29.81 1.91 -6.91
CA GLY A 43 -29.31 1.64 -8.26
C GLY A 43 -29.51 2.77 -9.29
N CYS A 44 -30.20 3.86 -8.93
CA CYS A 44 -30.30 5.05 -9.79
C CYS A 44 -30.35 6.36 -8.98
N HIS A 45 -29.99 7.48 -9.62
CA HIS A 45 -29.78 8.79 -8.99
C HIS A 45 -28.71 8.75 -7.88
N GLY A 46 -29.03 9.11 -6.63
CA GLY A 46 -28.04 9.29 -5.56
C GLY A 46 -27.20 10.56 -5.74
N ASN A 47 -26.07 10.63 -5.02
CA ASN A 47 -25.09 11.72 -5.09
C ASN A 47 -23.64 11.19 -5.08
N GLU A 48 -22.67 12.09 -5.19
CA GLU A 48 -21.23 11.78 -5.30
C GLU A 48 -20.60 11.09 -4.07
N ASN A 49 -21.26 11.09 -2.89
CA ASN A 49 -20.82 10.34 -1.71
C ASN A 49 -21.25 8.86 -1.78
N ASN A 50 -20.94 8.18 -2.90
CA ASN A 50 -21.38 6.82 -3.20
C ASN A 50 -20.28 6.04 -3.93
N PHE A 51 -19.57 5.18 -3.19
CA PHE A 51 -18.40 4.45 -3.65
C PHE A 51 -18.67 2.94 -3.72
N PRO A 52 -18.18 2.23 -4.76
CA PRO A 52 -18.34 0.78 -4.90
C PRO A 52 -17.52 -0.02 -3.88
N THR A 53 -16.41 0.53 -3.39
CA THR A 53 -15.53 -0.11 -2.40
C THR A 53 -15.29 0.78 -1.19
N LEU A 54 -14.83 0.16 -0.10
CA LEU A 54 -14.51 0.84 1.15
C LEU A 54 -13.24 1.70 0.98
N GLU A 55 -12.30 1.22 0.18
CA GLU A 55 -11.00 1.80 -0.11
C GLU A 55 -11.14 3.10 -0.91
N GLU A 56 -11.96 3.10 -1.98
CA GLU A 56 -12.19 4.29 -2.81
C GLU A 56 -12.83 5.43 -2.00
N CYS A 57 -13.74 5.09 -1.07
CA CYS A 57 -14.30 6.06 -0.13
C CYS A 57 -13.22 6.66 0.79
N GLN A 58 -12.29 5.83 1.28
CA GLN A 58 -11.23 6.26 2.19
C GLN A 58 -10.27 7.23 1.49
N GLU A 59 -9.79 6.86 0.30
CA GLU A 59 -8.86 7.69 -0.48
C GLU A 59 -9.46 9.06 -0.86
N LYS A 60 -10.76 9.10 -1.19
CA LYS A 60 -11.43 10.32 -1.63
C LYS A 60 -11.88 11.24 -0.49
N CYS A 61 -12.24 10.68 0.67
CA CYS A 61 -12.89 11.45 1.75
C CYS A 61 -12.15 11.50 3.09
N VAL A 62 -11.23 10.58 3.38
CA VAL A 62 -10.52 10.57 4.67
C VAL A 62 -9.16 11.28 4.54
N PRO A 63 -8.84 12.25 5.41
CA PRO A 63 -7.52 12.90 5.39
C PRO A 63 -6.37 11.89 5.60
N LYS A 64 -5.35 11.98 4.73
CA LYS A 64 -4.11 11.20 4.85
C LYS A 64 -3.51 11.39 6.25
N GLY A 65 -3.12 10.27 6.89
CA GLY A 65 -2.65 10.25 8.29
C GLY A 65 -3.67 9.81 9.34
N GLN A 66 -4.91 9.46 8.96
CA GLN A 66 -5.91 8.86 9.87
C GLN A 66 -6.29 7.41 9.53
N TYR A 67 -5.56 6.76 8.60
CA TYR A 67 -5.81 5.37 8.20
C TYR A 67 -4.67 4.42 8.58
N PRO A 68 -4.95 3.30 9.29
CA PRO A 68 -3.95 2.29 9.62
C PRO A 68 -3.67 1.29 8.47
N PHE A 69 -4.40 1.41 7.36
CA PHE A 69 -4.20 0.64 6.13
C PHE A 69 -4.16 1.60 4.93
N SER A 70 -3.02 2.26 4.73
CA SER A 70 -2.57 2.48 3.35
C SER A 70 -2.30 1.10 2.73
N HIS A 71 -2.64 0.91 1.46
CA HIS A 71 -2.18 -0.27 0.73
C HIS A 71 -0.63 -0.36 0.78
N PRO A 72 -0.04 -1.56 0.73
CA PRO A 72 1.39 -1.69 0.52
C PRO A 72 1.76 -0.98 -0.80
N PRO A 73 2.87 -0.24 -0.87
CA PRO A 73 3.21 0.54 -2.05
C PRO A 73 3.40 -0.39 -3.26
N THR A 74 2.47 -0.30 -4.20
CA THR A 74 2.54 -0.99 -5.49
C THR A 74 3.64 -0.33 -6.31
N LYS A 75 4.79 -1.01 -6.41
CA LYS A 75 6.17 -0.52 -6.58
C LYS A 75 6.88 -0.28 -5.23
N SER A 76 7.87 -1.14 -4.96
CA SER A 76 8.97 -1.07 -3.99
C SER A 76 8.92 0.03 -2.91
N SER A 77 8.84 -0.38 -1.63
CA SER A 77 9.16 0.46 -0.46
C SER A 77 10.67 0.62 -0.22
N PHE A 78 11.50 0.39 -1.24
CA PHE A 78 12.97 0.39 -1.19
C PHE A 78 13.59 1.07 -2.44
N ALA A 79 12.86 1.99 -3.05
CA ALA A 79 13.38 2.82 -4.13
C ALA A 79 12.74 4.21 -4.07
N ALA A 80 13.59 5.25 -4.10
CA ALA A 80 13.17 6.63 -4.26
C ALA A 80 12.18 6.80 -5.45
N PRO A 81 11.09 7.57 -5.31
CA PRO A 81 10.13 7.82 -6.39
C PRO A 81 10.76 8.36 -7.68
N ASP A 82 10.16 8.04 -8.83
CA ASP A 82 10.63 8.41 -10.17
C ASP A 82 10.98 9.92 -10.32
N PHE A 83 10.30 10.80 -9.56
CA PHE A 83 10.56 12.25 -9.56
C PHE A 83 11.85 12.68 -8.86
N CYS A 84 12.40 11.90 -7.93
CA CYS A 84 13.66 12.20 -7.25
C CYS A 84 14.85 12.30 -8.23
N PHE A 85 14.73 11.69 -9.41
CA PHE A 85 15.76 11.68 -10.45
C PHE A 85 15.62 12.81 -11.49
N HIS A 86 14.65 13.72 -11.30
CA HIS A 86 14.49 14.94 -12.08
C HIS A 86 15.52 16.00 -11.66
N ALA A 87 15.93 16.87 -12.59
CA ALA A 87 16.87 17.95 -12.29
C ALA A 87 16.20 19.06 -11.45
N GLN A 88 17.01 19.78 -10.66
CA GLN A 88 16.60 21.03 -10.01
C GLN A 88 16.00 22.01 -11.03
N GLU A 89 14.91 22.67 -10.66
CA GLU A 89 14.22 23.60 -11.57
C GLU A 89 13.83 24.88 -10.83
N PRO A 90 14.60 25.97 -10.99
CA PRO A 90 14.31 27.26 -10.37
C PRO A 90 12.95 27.87 -10.77
N GLY A 91 12.42 27.51 -11.94
CA GLY A 91 11.19 28.10 -12.50
C GLY A 91 11.39 29.54 -13.00
N VAL A 92 10.31 30.17 -13.46
CA VAL A 92 10.33 31.49 -14.13
C VAL A 92 10.25 32.69 -13.19
N CYS A 93 9.80 32.47 -11.94
CA CYS A 93 9.67 33.55 -10.96
C CYS A 93 11.02 33.99 -10.39
N ARG A 94 11.11 35.26 -9.95
CA ARG A 94 12.37 35.90 -9.52
C ARG A 94 12.61 35.88 -8.01
N GLY A 95 11.92 35.00 -7.28
CA GLY A 95 12.13 34.78 -5.85
C GLY A 95 13.50 34.19 -5.52
N TYR A 96 13.82 34.18 -4.23
CA TYR A 96 15.08 33.69 -3.67
C TYR A 96 14.76 32.75 -2.50
N PHE A 97 14.12 31.62 -2.81
CA PHE A 97 13.78 30.59 -1.82
C PHE A 97 14.84 29.49 -1.86
N THR A 98 15.58 29.31 -0.76
CA THR A 98 16.38 28.10 -0.57
C THR A 98 15.45 26.89 -0.51
N ARG A 99 15.74 25.88 -1.32
CA ARG A 99 15.03 24.60 -1.38
C ARG A 99 16.03 23.47 -1.47
N TYR A 100 15.59 22.25 -1.23
CA TYR A 100 16.39 21.04 -1.36
C TYR A 100 15.92 20.23 -2.56
N PHE A 101 16.85 19.59 -3.26
CA PHE A 101 16.56 18.60 -4.30
C PHE A 101 17.51 17.42 -4.11
N TYR A 102 17.07 16.22 -4.49
CA TYR A 102 17.94 15.06 -4.56
C TYR A 102 18.80 15.16 -5.82
N ASN A 103 20.09 15.36 -5.64
CA ASN A 103 21.09 15.28 -6.70
C ASN A 103 21.44 13.79 -6.89
N LYS A 104 21.09 13.22 -8.04
CA LYS A 104 21.32 11.80 -8.35
C LYS A 104 22.77 11.51 -8.74
N GLU A 105 23.51 12.51 -9.19
CA GLU A 105 24.92 12.43 -9.54
C GLU A 105 25.79 12.35 -8.26
N THR A 106 25.44 13.08 -7.20
CA THR A 106 26.10 12.98 -5.87
C THR A 106 25.39 12.03 -4.90
N LYS A 107 24.19 11.54 -5.25
CA LYS A 107 23.29 10.72 -4.44
C LYS A 107 22.91 11.36 -3.09
N SER A 108 22.78 12.69 -3.07
CA SER A 108 22.59 13.46 -1.84
C SER A 108 21.58 14.60 -2.01
N CYS A 109 20.99 15.04 -0.91
CA CYS A 109 20.06 16.16 -0.90
C CYS A 109 20.79 17.52 -0.79
N GLU A 110 20.83 18.25 -1.90
CA GLU A 110 21.57 19.51 -2.06
C GLU A 110 20.64 20.73 -2.06
N THR A 111 21.18 21.92 -1.76
CA THR A 111 20.41 23.17 -1.79
C THR A 111 20.42 23.82 -3.17
N PHE A 112 19.26 24.35 -3.57
CA PHE A 112 19.13 25.19 -4.76
C PHE A 112 18.29 26.44 -4.52
N LYS A 113 18.46 27.43 -5.40
CA LYS A 113 17.63 28.64 -5.43
C LYS A 113 16.38 28.39 -6.28
N TYR A 114 15.23 28.27 -5.62
CA TYR A 114 13.92 28.24 -6.25
C TYR A 114 13.33 29.65 -6.41
N GLY A 115 12.77 29.93 -7.58
CA GLY A 115 12.19 31.21 -7.97
C GLY A 115 10.79 31.49 -7.41
N GLY A 116 10.11 30.49 -6.86
CA GLY A 116 8.81 30.64 -6.19
C GLY A 116 7.58 30.21 -6.99
N CYS A 117 7.72 29.88 -8.28
CA CYS A 117 6.64 29.32 -9.10
C CYS A 117 7.17 28.37 -10.18
N LEU A 118 6.29 27.51 -10.71
CA LEU A 118 6.64 26.36 -11.57
C LEU A 118 7.65 25.43 -10.89
N GLY A 119 8.55 24.78 -11.63
CA GLY A 119 9.38 23.72 -11.05
C GLY A 119 8.68 22.35 -11.05
N ASN A 120 9.48 21.31 -10.86
CA ASN A 120 9.01 19.94 -10.72
C ASN A 120 9.00 19.46 -9.25
N GLN A 121 8.72 18.17 -9.05
CA GLN A 121 8.50 17.54 -7.75
C GLN A 121 9.78 17.32 -6.92
N ASN A 122 10.98 17.43 -7.51
CA ASN A 122 12.25 17.38 -6.78
C ASN A 122 12.56 18.73 -6.10
N ASN A 123 11.70 19.16 -5.16
CA ASN A 123 11.68 20.51 -4.62
C ASN A 123 11.11 20.55 -3.18
N PHE A 124 11.97 20.24 -2.22
CA PHE A 124 11.65 20.11 -0.80
C PHE A 124 11.98 21.37 0.00
N ARG A 125 11.33 21.54 1.14
CA ARG A 125 11.48 22.70 2.05
C ARG A 125 12.56 22.50 3.09
N SER A 126 12.87 21.26 3.47
CA SER A 126 13.96 20.91 4.38
C SER A 126 14.84 19.79 3.82
N LEU A 127 16.05 19.68 4.38
CA LEU A 127 16.98 18.58 4.10
C LEU A 127 16.35 17.22 4.45
N GLU A 128 15.75 17.14 5.64
CA GLU A 128 15.04 15.96 6.15
C GLU A 128 13.88 15.51 5.25
N GLU A 129 13.08 16.44 4.71
CA GLU A 129 11.98 16.12 3.80
C GLU A 129 12.51 15.51 2.49
N CYS A 130 13.61 16.04 1.97
CA CYS A 130 14.30 15.46 0.81
C CYS A 130 14.87 14.07 1.13
N GLN A 131 15.59 13.93 2.24
CA GLN A 131 16.26 12.69 2.64
C GLN A 131 15.26 11.56 2.84
N ASN A 132 14.22 11.79 3.64
CA ASN A 132 13.17 10.80 3.92
C ASN A 132 12.31 10.45 2.69
N THR A 133 12.37 11.23 1.61
CA THR A 133 11.63 10.96 0.36
C THR A 133 12.48 10.31 -0.73
N CYS A 134 13.77 10.68 -0.83
CA CYS A 134 14.62 10.38 -1.99
C CYS A 134 15.98 9.75 -1.67
N GLN A 135 16.43 9.72 -0.41
CA GLN A 135 17.73 9.17 -0.05
C GLN A 135 17.54 7.84 0.68
N ASP A 136 17.77 6.73 -0.02
CA ASP A 136 17.54 5.37 0.51
C ASP A 136 18.45 5.08 1.72
N ASN A 137 17.86 4.91 2.91
CA ASN A 137 18.55 4.60 4.17
C ASN A 137 19.02 3.13 4.23
N CYS A 138 19.88 2.73 3.30
CA CYS A 138 20.38 1.36 3.16
C CYS A 138 21.23 0.90 4.37
N GLU A 139 21.83 1.83 5.13
CA GLU A 139 22.60 1.52 6.36
C GLU A 139 21.74 0.85 7.44
N LEU A 140 20.45 1.16 7.53
CA LEU A 140 19.59 0.70 8.64
C LEU A 140 19.32 -0.82 8.60
N MET A 141 19.68 -1.51 7.51
CA MET A 141 19.55 -2.97 7.42
C MET A 141 20.68 -3.75 8.11
N PHE A 142 21.72 -3.08 8.64
CA PHE A 142 22.90 -3.76 9.22
C PHE A 142 22.82 -4.06 10.72
N LEU A 143 21.90 -3.41 11.47
CA LEU A 143 21.89 -3.47 12.95
C LEU A 143 20.96 -4.54 13.55
N ILE A 144 19.97 -5.04 12.79
CA ILE A 144 18.91 -5.92 13.33
C ILE A 144 19.34 -7.41 13.37
N THR A 145 20.44 -7.77 12.72
CA THR A 145 20.98 -9.14 12.66
C THR A 145 21.94 -9.49 13.80
N TYR A 146 22.39 -8.51 14.60
CA TYR A 146 23.51 -8.67 15.56
C TYR A 146 23.09 -8.99 17.01
N SER A 147 22.07 -9.86 17.19
CA SER A 147 21.69 -10.39 18.51
C SER A 147 21.56 -11.92 18.52
N GLY A 148 22.58 -12.62 18.02
CA GLY A 148 22.66 -14.09 18.01
C GLY A 148 24.09 -14.60 18.21
N PHE A 149 24.26 -15.54 19.15
CA PHE A 149 25.53 -16.14 19.58
C PHE A 149 25.31 -17.66 19.71
N GLU A 150 26.28 -18.56 19.54
CA GLU A 150 27.72 -18.41 19.29
C GLU A 150 28.09 -19.08 17.91
N GLN A 151 29.33 -19.40 17.47
CA GLN A 151 30.71 -19.38 17.99
C GLN A 151 31.69 -18.70 17.00
N GLY A 152 32.96 -18.52 17.40
CA GLY A 152 33.89 -17.62 16.72
C GLY A 152 34.78 -18.24 15.63
N GLN A 153 34.89 -17.51 14.51
CA GLN A 153 36.18 -17.25 13.87
C GLN A 153 36.17 -15.84 13.25
N GLN A 154 37.16 -15.01 13.58
CA GLN A 154 37.28 -13.66 13.02
C GLN A 154 38.06 -13.69 11.71
N VAL A 155 37.50 -13.10 10.64
CA VAL A 155 38.19 -12.84 9.37
C VAL A 155 37.83 -11.42 8.92
N PRO A 156 38.79 -10.48 8.77
CA PRO A 156 38.50 -9.13 8.32
C PRO A 156 38.35 -9.09 6.78
N ILE A 157 37.12 -9.21 6.30
CA ILE A 157 36.77 -8.91 4.90
C ILE A 157 36.35 -7.45 4.75
N THR A 158 37.32 -6.57 4.50
CA THR A 158 37.08 -5.18 4.07
C THR A 158 36.59 -5.16 2.62
N ALA A 159 35.31 -5.51 2.43
CA ALA A 159 34.64 -5.48 1.14
C ALA A 159 34.26 -4.05 0.77
N ASP A 160 35.12 -3.39 -0.02
CA ASP A 160 34.93 -2.02 -0.53
C ASP A 160 33.87 -2.00 -1.64
N CYS A 161 32.59 -2.05 -1.26
CA CYS A 161 31.44 -2.15 -2.15
C CYS A 161 31.06 -0.81 -2.82
N GLN A 162 31.97 -0.25 -3.63
CA GLN A 162 31.74 1.00 -4.38
C GLN A 162 30.87 0.85 -5.65
N SER A 163 30.34 -0.34 -5.95
CA SER A 163 29.42 -0.56 -7.08
C SER A 163 28.17 -1.36 -6.70
N LEU A 164 27.03 -0.99 -7.29
CA LEU A 164 25.71 -1.52 -6.95
C LEU A 164 25.51 -2.98 -7.40
N ASP A 165 26.26 -3.44 -8.41
CA ASP A 165 26.11 -4.74 -9.04
C ASP A 165 26.57 -5.92 -8.15
N CYS A 166 27.48 -5.69 -7.21
CA CYS A 166 28.05 -6.74 -6.37
C CYS A 166 27.03 -7.31 -5.37
N CYS A 167 26.13 -6.46 -4.86
CA CYS A 167 25.12 -6.88 -3.87
C CYS A 167 23.98 -7.69 -4.53
N LEU A 168 23.53 -7.26 -5.72
CA LEU A 168 22.50 -7.98 -6.49
C LEU A 168 22.98 -9.37 -6.95
N THR A 169 24.19 -9.45 -7.51
CA THR A 169 24.71 -10.71 -8.10
C THR A 169 24.92 -11.82 -7.08
N LEU A 170 25.32 -11.52 -5.84
CA LEU A 170 25.43 -12.53 -4.78
C LEU A 170 24.07 -12.90 -4.16
N PHE A 171 23.10 -11.99 -4.12
CA PHE A 171 21.76 -12.29 -3.60
C PHE A 171 21.02 -13.32 -4.49
N TYR A 172 21.10 -13.17 -5.82
CA TYR A 172 20.45 -14.07 -6.78
C TYR A 172 21.06 -15.49 -6.87
N LEU A 173 22.29 -15.71 -6.38
CA LEU A 173 23.00 -16.99 -6.50
C LEU A 173 22.87 -17.91 -5.27
N VAL A 174 22.40 -17.40 -4.13
CA VAL A 174 22.40 -18.14 -2.85
C VAL A 174 20.98 -18.51 -2.37
N LEU A 175 19.94 -17.83 -2.86
CA LEU A 175 18.54 -18.10 -2.51
C LEU A 175 17.72 -18.45 -3.76
N PRO A 176 17.38 -19.73 -4.02
CA PRO A 176 16.25 -20.03 -4.89
C PRO A 176 14.97 -19.48 -4.25
N GLU A 177 14.13 -18.79 -5.01
CA GLU A 177 12.89 -18.19 -4.48
C GLU A 177 12.04 -19.26 -3.76
N PRO A 178 11.75 -19.13 -2.45
CA PRO A 178 10.74 -19.97 -1.82
C PRO A 178 9.40 -19.67 -2.51
N PRO A 179 8.78 -20.64 -3.20
CA PRO A 179 7.92 -20.35 -4.35
C PRO A 179 6.64 -19.63 -3.92
N ALA A 180 6.59 -18.32 -4.20
CA ALA A 180 5.61 -17.36 -3.67
C ALA A 180 4.26 -17.99 -3.30
N PHE A 181 3.98 -18.03 -1.99
CA PHE A 181 2.77 -18.64 -1.45
C PHE A 181 1.59 -17.70 -1.68
N PRO A 182 0.49 -18.11 -2.36
CA PRO A 182 -0.55 -17.17 -2.75
C PRO A 182 -1.23 -16.51 -1.55
N SER A 183 -1.31 -15.17 -1.56
CA SER A 183 -1.90 -14.38 -0.46
C SER A 183 -3.34 -14.76 -0.14
N LEU A 184 -4.14 -15.10 -1.16
CA LEU A 184 -5.50 -15.63 -1.01
C LEU A 184 -5.58 -16.81 -0.03
N CYS A 185 -4.59 -17.71 -0.04
CA CYS A 185 -4.55 -18.89 0.82
C CYS A 185 -4.32 -18.57 2.31
N MET A 186 -3.97 -17.32 2.64
CA MET A 186 -3.81 -16.84 4.02
C MET A 186 -5.09 -16.21 4.59
N THR A 187 -6.07 -15.89 3.74
CA THR A 187 -7.35 -15.31 4.21
C THR A 187 -8.21 -16.36 4.93
N PRO A 188 -9.01 -15.99 5.95
CA PRO A 188 -9.87 -16.94 6.66
C PRO A 188 -10.98 -17.46 5.74
N MET A 189 -11.66 -18.56 6.11
CA MET A 189 -12.88 -18.93 5.38
C MET A 189 -13.95 -17.84 5.54
N ASP A 190 -14.46 -17.33 4.42
CA ASP A 190 -15.63 -16.48 4.43
C ASP A 190 -16.82 -17.23 3.81
N ARG A 191 -17.90 -17.31 4.59
CA ARG A 191 -19.15 -17.92 4.18
C ARG A 191 -19.87 -17.08 3.13
N GLY A 192 -19.67 -15.76 3.13
CA GLY A 192 -20.45 -14.81 2.36
C GLY A 192 -21.87 -14.60 2.92
N LEU A 193 -22.66 -13.75 2.25
CA LEU A 193 -23.86 -13.12 2.80
C LEU A 193 -25.20 -13.76 2.37
N CYS A 194 -25.17 -14.70 1.43
CA CYS A 194 -26.37 -15.33 0.87
C CYS A 194 -26.91 -16.50 1.75
N ARG A 195 -27.83 -17.32 1.21
CA ARG A 195 -28.53 -18.39 1.96
C ARG A 195 -28.37 -19.80 1.37
N ALA A 196 -27.59 -19.99 0.31
CA ALA A 196 -27.27 -21.32 -0.19
C ALA A 196 -26.35 -22.09 0.78
N LYS A 197 -26.11 -23.37 0.45
CA LYS A 197 -25.22 -24.28 1.21
C LYS A 197 -24.33 -25.05 0.25
N GLU A 198 -23.57 -24.34 -0.57
CA GLU A 198 -22.63 -24.96 -1.51
C GLU A 198 -21.45 -25.58 -0.76
N LEU A 199 -21.08 -26.81 -1.13
CA LEU A 199 -19.84 -27.42 -0.66
C LEU A 199 -18.66 -26.79 -1.40
N ARG A 200 -17.88 -25.99 -0.69
CA ARG A 200 -16.63 -25.39 -1.17
C ARG A 200 -15.48 -25.80 -0.25
N PHE A 201 -14.25 -25.49 -0.63
CA PHE A 201 -13.05 -25.77 0.15
C PHE A 201 -12.25 -24.49 0.36
N PHE A 202 -11.63 -24.36 1.53
CA PHE A 202 -10.67 -23.29 1.83
C PHE A 202 -9.39 -23.91 2.38
N TYR A 203 -8.25 -23.25 2.16
CA TYR A 203 -6.99 -23.58 2.80
C TYR A 203 -6.92 -22.94 4.18
N ASN A 204 -6.78 -23.76 5.22
CA ASN A 204 -6.54 -23.29 6.57
C ASN A 204 -5.03 -23.33 6.84
N PHE A 205 -4.39 -22.15 6.86
CA PHE A 205 -2.95 -22.02 7.09
C PHE A 205 -2.51 -22.65 8.43
N SER A 206 -3.25 -22.38 9.51
CA SER A 206 -2.99 -22.91 10.87
C SER A 206 -2.97 -24.44 10.97
N THR A 207 -3.49 -25.17 9.98
CA THR A 207 -3.50 -26.65 9.93
C THR A 207 -2.83 -27.21 8.67
N GLY A 208 -2.29 -26.36 7.78
CA GLY A 208 -1.62 -26.76 6.54
C GLY A 208 -2.47 -27.58 5.58
N ARG A 209 -3.80 -27.40 5.60
CA ARG A 209 -4.79 -28.32 4.99
C ARG A 209 -5.98 -27.59 4.36
N CYS A 210 -6.44 -28.12 3.23
CA CYS A 210 -7.72 -27.77 2.63
C CYS A 210 -8.88 -28.49 3.34
N HIS A 211 -9.81 -27.73 3.91
CA HIS A 211 -11.03 -28.21 4.58
C HIS A 211 -12.29 -27.80 3.82
N PRO A 212 -13.37 -28.59 3.89
CA PRO A 212 -14.67 -28.19 3.35
C PRO A 212 -15.33 -27.10 4.21
N PHE A 213 -16.12 -26.22 3.58
CA PHE A 213 -17.04 -25.30 4.24
C PHE A 213 -18.33 -25.13 3.42
N SER A 214 -19.37 -24.59 4.05
CA SER A 214 -20.67 -24.35 3.43
C SER A 214 -20.78 -22.88 2.98
N TYR A 215 -20.41 -22.63 1.73
CA TYR A 215 -20.49 -21.30 1.12
C TYR A 215 -21.94 -20.90 0.82
N SER A 216 -22.22 -19.60 0.97
CA SER A 216 -23.57 -19.05 0.91
C SER A 216 -24.11 -18.79 -0.50
N GLY A 217 -23.25 -18.80 -1.52
CA GLY A 217 -23.58 -18.47 -2.91
C GLY A 217 -23.23 -17.05 -3.36
N CYS A 218 -22.96 -16.10 -2.44
CA CYS A 218 -22.50 -14.75 -2.81
C CYS A 218 -21.61 -14.09 -1.76
N GLY A 219 -20.77 -13.13 -2.18
CA GLY A 219 -19.73 -12.54 -1.34
C GLY A 219 -18.55 -13.51 -1.15
N GLY A 220 -17.93 -13.51 0.03
CA GLY A 220 -16.76 -14.35 0.29
C GLY A 220 -15.46 -13.68 -0.11
N ASN A 221 -14.37 -14.44 0.01
CA ASN A 221 -13.04 -14.08 -0.47
C ASN A 221 -12.49 -15.18 -1.41
N GLU A 222 -11.27 -14.97 -1.92
CA GLU A 222 -10.63 -15.86 -2.90
C GLU A 222 -10.21 -17.24 -2.36
N ASN A 223 -10.27 -17.48 -1.03
CA ASN A 223 -9.99 -18.79 -0.43
C ASN A 223 -11.19 -19.75 -0.56
N ASN A 224 -11.77 -19.83 -1.76
CA ASN A 224 -13.06 -20.46 -2.05
C ASN A 224 -12.96 -21.34 -3.31
N PHE A 225 -12.48 -22.56 -3.12
CA PHE A 225 -12.23 -23.53 -4.19
C PHE A 225 -13.38 -24.52 -4.36
N ILE A 226 -13.78 -24.80 -5.61
CA ILE A 226 -14.83 -25.80 -5.91
C ILE A 226 -14.41 -27.23 -5.53
N SER A 227 -13.10 -27.53 -5.51
CA SER A 227 -12.58 -28.87 -5.25
C SER A 227 -11.36 -28.83 -4.33
N ARG A 228 -11.29 -29.78 -3.40
CA ARG A 228 -10.12 -30.00 -2.53
C ARG A 228 -8.82 -30.21 -3.33
N LYS A 229 -8.89 -30.88 -4.48
CA LYS A 229 -7.74 -31.09 -5.37
C LYS A 229 -7.24 -29.78 -5.98
N TRP A 230 -8.15 -28.85 -6.28
CA TRP A 230 -7.79 -27.53 -6.79
C TRP A 230 -7.24 -26.63 -5.69
N CYS A 231 -7.88 -26.59 -4.51
CA CYS A 231 -7.36 -25.93 -3.30
C CYS A 231 -5.92 -26.37 -2.98
N LEU A 232 -5.65 -27.68 -2.98
CA LEU A 232 -4.30 -28.20 -2.72
C LEU A 232 -3.31 -27.79 -3.82
N ARG A 233 -3.71 -27.81 -5.10
CA ARG A 233 -2.83 -27.37 -6.21
C ARG A 233 -2.44 -25.89 -6.14
N ILE A 234 -3.29 -25.03 -5.57
CA ILE A 234 -3.00 -23.59 -5.43
C ILE A 234 -2.27 -23.28 -4.12
N CYS A 235 -2.76 -23.81 -3.00
CA CYS A 235 -2.30 -23.46 -1.65
C CYS A 235 -1.34 -24.47 -1.00
N LYS A 236 -0.94 -25.53 -1.71
CA LYS A 236 0.02 -26.52 -1.22
C LYS A 236 0.93 -27.01 -2.35
N LYS A 237 1.84 -26.10 -2.72
CA LYS A 237 3.09 -26.44 -3.44
C LYS A 237 3.96 -27.33 -2.53
#